data_AF-G2GZU1-F1
#
_entry.id   AF-G2GZU1-F1
#
_cell.length_a   1.000
_cell.length_b   1.000
_cell.length_c   1.000
_cell.angle_alpha   90.00
_cell.angle_beta   90.00
_cell.angle_gamma   90.00
#
_symmetry.space_group_name_H-M   'P 1'
#
loop_
_entity.id
_entity.type
_entity.pdbx_description
1 polymer ?
#
loop_
_entity_poly.entity_id
_entity_poly.type
_entity_poly.pdbx_seq_one_letter_code
_entity_poly.pdbx_strand_id
1 'polypeptide(L)'
;MKLHIDTEGKAVLENGMPVYLHEDGKAIPFDALATLNKITALNTEVKSHREAKEALEAKLSQFAGIEDPAKAREALHTLTKIDQKKLIEAGAVDQVKAQITQAFQSQLDEASSKNNTLEAQLYQQMIGSRFNSSTFIKDNLAIPADLVQARFGQAFNIEAGKVVATDAAGNKVFSRRRPGEMAEFDEALEYLIEQYPHKDHILKASGHSGGGSQQTQHPLGQKTLKRSAFDALDSGNKQAALKDGISIVD
;
A
#
# COMPACT_ATOMS: atom_id res chain seq x y z
N MET A 1 -15.68 -91.10 -44.63
CA MET A 1 -14.39 -91.79 -44.95
C MET A 1 -14.36 -93.13 -44.23
N LYS A 2 -13.85 -94.18 -44.87
CA LYS A 2 -13.64 -95.50 -44.24
C LYS A 2 -12.17 -95.91 -44.40
N LEU A 3 -11.59 -96.53 -43.38
CA LEU A 3 -10.21 -97.02 -43.45
C LEU A 3 -10.10 -98.06 -44.58
N HIS A 4 -9.08 -97.92 -45.44
CA HIS A 4 -8.82 -98.90 -46.47
C HIS A 4 -8.13 -100.12 -45.86
N ILE A 5 -8.77 -101.29 -46.02
CA ILE A 5 -8.33 -102.57 -45.47
C ILE A 5 -7.96 -103.49 -46.63
N ASP A 6 -6.85 -104.22 -46.51
CA ASP A 6 -6.40 -105.22 -47.48
C ASP A 6 -7.14 -106.55 -47.34
N THR A 7 -6.82 -107.52 -48.20
CA THR A 7 -7.45 -108.85 -48.21
C THR A 7 -7.16 -109.69 -46.96
N GLU A 8 -6.19 -109.29 -46.12
CA GLU A 8 -5.85 -109.94 -44.86
C GLU A 8 -6.49 -109.26 -43.64
N GLY A 9 -7.29 -108.22 -43.85
CA GLY A 9 -7.92 -107.47 -42.77
C GLY A 9 -7.02 -106.41 -42.12
N LYS A 10 -5.87 -106.06 -42.73
CA LYS A 10 -4.93 -105.05 -42.21
C LYS A 10 -5.10 -103.71 -42.91
N ALA A 11 -4.70 -102.63 -42.24
CA ALA A 11 -4.77 -101.28 -42.79
C ALA A 11 -3.74 -101.09 -43.93
N VAL A 12 -4.18 -100.55 -45.05
CA VAL A 12 -3.30 -100.17 -46.16
C VAL A 12 -2.55 -98.89 -45.77
N LEU A 13 -1.23 -98.92 -45.87
CA LEU A 13 -0.35 -97.80 -45.56
C LEU A 13 0.31 -97.26 -46.84
N GLU A 14 0.32 -95.94 -46.99
CA GLU A 14 1.07 -95.24 -48.04
C GLU A 14 1.96 -94.19 -47.37
N ASN A 15 3.26 -94.23 -47.65
CA ASN A 15 4.28 -93.38 -46.98
C ASN A 15 4.23 -93.46 -45.43
N GLY A 16 3.86 -94.62 -44.88
CA GLY A 16 3.72 -94.83 -43.43
C GLY A 16 2.42 -94.29 -42.83
N MET A 17 1.50 -93.76 -43.63
CA MET A 17 0.22 -93.21 -43.19
C MET A 17 -0.95 -94.12 -43.59
N PRO A 18 -1.98 -94.30 -42.74
CA PRO A 18 -3.18 -95.07 -43.11
C PRO A 18 -3.95 -94.42 -44.25
N VAL A 19 -4.33 -95.22 -45.24
CA VAL A 19 -5.10 -94.78 -46.41
C VAL A 19 -6.59 -94.90 -46.12
N TYR A 20 -7.35 -93.83 -46.40
CA TYR A 20 -8.80 -93.81 -46.26
C TYR A 20 -9.48 -93.72 -47.62
N LEU A 21 -10.56 -94.48 -47.77
CA LEU A 21 -11.49 -94.40 -48.90
C LEU A 21 -12.53 -93.32 -48.62
N HIS A 22 -12.58 -92.34 -49.51
CA HIS A 22 -13.62 -91.31 -49.53
C HIS A 22 -14.88 -91.83 -50.24
N GLU A 23 -15.99 -91.11 -50.05
CA GLU A 23 -17.29 -91.50 -50.63
C GLU A 23 -17.32 -91.47 -52.16
N ASP A 24 -16.35 -90.78 -52.78
CA ASP A 24 -16.10 -90.73 -54.22
C ASP A 24 -15.20 -91.86 -54.73
N GLY A 25 -14.85 -92.83 -53.87
CA GLY A 25 -14.02 -93.99 -54.21
C GLY A 25 -12.52 -93.71 -54.26
N LYS A 26 -12.07 -92.48 -53.97
CA LYS A 26 -10.64 -92.14 -53.95
C LYS A 26 -9.98 -92.60 -52.66
N ALA A 27 -8.79 -93.17 -52.80
CA ALA A 27 -7.92 -93.56 -51.71
C ALA A 27 -6.91 -92.43 -51.44
N ILE A 28 -6.88 -91.90 -50.22
CA ILE A 28 -6.01 -90.78 -49.82
C ILE A 28 -5.30 -91.14 -48.51
N PRO A 29 -3.97 -90.98 -48.40
CA PRO A 29 -3.26 -91.16 -47.13
C PRO A 29 -3.65 -90.06 -46.12
N PHE A 30 -3.96 -90.45 -44.90
CA PHE A 30 -4.36 -89.54 -43.83
C PHE A 30 -3.20 -89.23 -42.89
N ASP A 31 -2.74 -87.97 -42.92
CA ASP A 31 -1.77 -87.46 -41.96
C ASP A 31 -2.49 -86.98 -40.69
N ALA A 32 -2.48 -87.83 -39.67
CA ALA A 32 -3.07 -87.52 -38.37
C ALA A 32 -2.33 -86.37 -37.65
N LEU A 33 -1.01 -86.26 -37.80
CA LEU A 33 -0.19 -85.27 -37.10
C LEU A 33 -0.37 -83.88 -37.70
N ALA A 34 -0.32 -83.75 -39.03
CA ALA A 34 -0.59 -82.48 -39.72
C ALA A 34 -2.03 -82.02 -39.48
N THR A 35 -3.00 -82.94 -39.46
CA THR A 35 -4.40 -82.61 -39.16
C THR A 35 -4.57 -82.10 -37.73
N LEU A 36 -3.96 -82.75 -36.73
CA LEU A 36 -4.00 -82.30 -35.34
C LEU A 36 -3.35 -80.92 -35.16
N ASN A 37 -2.22 -80.67 -35.81
CA ASN A 37 -1.56 -79.38 -35.81
C ASN A 37 -2.46 -78.29 -36.43
N LYS A 38 -3.13 -78.61 -37.55
CA LYS A 38 -4.05 -77.68 -38.21
C LYS A 38 -5.27 -77.37 -37.35
N ILE A 39 -5.86 -78.37 -36.68
CA ILE A 39 -6.98 -78.19 -35.74
C ILE A 39 -6.56 -77.30 -34.57
N THR A 40 -5.37 -77.54 -34.01
CA THR A 40 -4.83 -76.73 -32.89
C THR A 40 -4.59 -75.29 -33.30
N ALA A 41 -4.04 -75.06 -34.51
CA ALA A 41 -3.85 -73.73 -35.06
C ALA A 41 -5.19 -73.01 -35.26
N LEU A 42 -6.19 -73.68 -35.87
CA LEU A 42 -7.53 -73.12 -36.09
C LEU A 42 -8.24 -72.78 -34.78
N ASN A 43 -8.15 -73.63 -33.77
CA ASN A 43 -8.74 -73.36 -32.45
C ASN A 43 -8.09 -72.16 -31.76
N THR A 44 -6.78 -72.01 -31.92
CA THR A 44 -6.04 -70.83 -31.41
C THR A 44 -6.46 -69.56 -32.14
N GLU A 45 -6.62 -69.64 -33.46
CA GLU A 45 -7.09 -68.53 -34.28
C GLU A 45 -8.51 -68.09 -33.90
N VAL A 46 -9.45 -69.04 -33.77
CA VAL A 46 -10.83 -68.75 -33.33
C VAL A 46 -10.85 -68.12 -31.94
N LYS A 47 -10.01 -68.61 -31.02
CA LYS A 47 -9.85 -67.99 -29.69
C LYS A 47 -9.39 -66.53 -29.81
N SER A 48 -8.39 -66.25 -30.65
CA SER A 48 -7.88 -64.89 -30.85
C SER A 48 -8.92 -63.94 -31.46
N HIS A 49 -9.73 -64.43 -32.41
CA HIS A 49 -10.82 -63.65 -33.00
C HIS A 49 -11.92 -63.33 -31.98
N ARG A 50 -12.26 -64.30 -31.12
CA ARG A 50 -13.22 -64.08 -30.02
C ARG A 50 -12.72 -63.02 -29.06
N GLU A 51 -11.47 -63.13 -28.61
CA GLU A 51 -10.86 -62.17 -27.68
C GLU A 51 -10.75 -60.76 -28.30
N ALA A 52 -10.40 -60.66 -29.59
CA ALA A 52 -10.37 -59.39 -30.31
C ALA A 52 -11.77 -58.76 -30.43
N LYS A 53 -12.79 -59.58 -30.71
CA LYS A 53 -14.18 -59.13 -30.76
C LYS A 53 -14.66 -58.61 -29.41
N GLU A 54 -14.42 -59.36 -28.33
CA GLU A 54 -14.78 -58.96 -26.97
C GLU A 54 -14.07 -57.64 -26.57
N ALA A 55 -12.79 -57.49 -26.91
CA ALA A 55 -12.04 -56.26 -26.64
C ALA A 55 -12.54 -55.05 -27.45
N LEU A 56 -12.96 -55.26 -28.70
CA LEU A 56 -13.55 -54.20 -29.53
C LEU A 56 -14.94 -53.80 -29.05
N GLU A 57 -15.79 -54.76 -28.70
CA GLU A 57 -17.11 -54.50 -28.12
C GLU A 57 -17.00 -53.75 -26.80
N ALA A 58 -16.04 -54.13 -25.93
CA ALA A 58 -15.76 -53.40 -24.69
C ALA A 58 -15.35 -51.94 -24.95
N LYS A 59 -14.46 -51.69 -25.93
CA LYS A 59 -14.08 -50.32 -26.31
C LYS A 59 -15.25 -49.54 -26.91
N LEU A 60 -16.05 -50.16 -27.77
CA LEU A 60 -17.21 -49.53 -28.41
C LEU A 60 -18.27 -49.14 -27.36
N SER A 61 -18.47 -49.97 -26.33
CA SER A 61 -19.40 -49.67 -25.22
C SER A 61 -19.06 -48.37 -24.47
N GLN A 62 -17.79 -47.97 -24.41
CA GLN A 62 -17.37 -46.70 -23.79
C GLN A 62 -17.83 -45.47 -24.59
N PHE A 63 -18.20 -45.66 -25.86
CA PHE A 63 -18.76 -44.62 -26.73
C PHE A 63 -20.29 -44.71 -26.83
N ALA A 64 -20.94 -45.58 -26.04
CA ALA A 64 -22.39 -45.67 -26.01
C ALA A 64 -23.00 -44.32 -25.59
N GLY A 65 -23.90 -43.79 -26.42
CA GLY A 65 -24.50 -42.46 -26.26
C GLY A 65 -23.87 -41.34 -27.10
N ILE A 66 -22.79 -41.62 -27.84
CA ILE A 66 -22.25 -40.69 -28.84
C ILE A 66 -22.81 -41.07 -30.22
N GLU A 67 -23.89 -40.39 -30.63
CA GLU A 67 -24.54 -40.61 -31.92
C GLU A 67 -23.70 -40.08 -33.11
N ASP A 68 -22.92 -39.02 -32.89
CA ASP A 68 -22.07 -38.39 -33.90
C ASP A 68 -20.66 -38.12 -33.34
N PRO A 69 -19.68 -38.97 -33.69
CA PRO A 69 -18.30 -38.81 -33.26
C PRO A 69 -17.64 -37.51 -33.73
N ALA A 70 -18.06 -36.94 -34.85
CA ALA A 70 -17.52 -35.67 -35.34
C ALA A 70 -18.00 -34.52 -34.46
N LYS A 71 -19.30 -34.46 -34.15
CA LYS A 71 -19.86 -33.47 -33.21
C LYS A 71 -19.28 -33.60 -31.81
N ALA A 72 -19.03 -34.81 -31.32
CA ALA A 72 -18.37 -35.00 -30.02
C ALA A 72 -16.96 -34.40 -30.00
N ARG A 73 -16.18 -34.56 -31.07
CA ARG A 73 -14.85 -33.93 -31.19
C ARG A 73 -14.93 -32.42 -31.31
N GLU A 74 -15.90 -31.89 -32.06
CA GLU A 74 -16.13 -30.45 -32.16
C GLU A 74 -16.56 -29.84 -30.81
N ALA A 75 -17.40 -30.53 -30.05
CA ALA A 75 -17.80 -30.12 -28.71
C ALA A 75 -16.60 -30.08 -27.76
N LEU A 76 -15.75 -31.12 -27.77
CA LEU A 76 -14.51 -31.14 -26.99
C LEU A 76 -13.55 -29.99 -27.40
N HIS A 77 -13.41 -29.73 -28.69
CA HIS A 77 -12.58 -28.63 -29.19
C HIS A 77 -13.16 -27.25 -28.86
N THR A 78 -14.48 -27.12 -28.80
CA THR A 78 -15.15 -25.90 -28.33
C THR A 78 -14.95 -25.70 -26.83
N LEU A 79 -15.03 -26.78 -26.05
CA LEU A 79 -14.83 -26.74 -24.61
C LEU A 79 -13.39 -26.33 -24.25
N THR A 80 -12.39 -26.87 -24.95
CA THR A 80 -10.98 -26.47 -24.74
C THR A 80 -10.75 -24.99 -25.08
N LYS A 81 -11.39 -24.47 -26.13
CA LYS A 81 -11.36 -23.02 -26.46
C LYS A 81 -12.03 -22.16 -25.39
N ILE A 82 -13.14 -22.62 -24.80
CA ILE A 82 -13.82 -21.93 -23.69
C ILE A 82 -12.91 -21.87 -22.46
N ASP A 83 -12.25 -22.97 -22.10
CA ASP A 83 -11.33 -23.00 -20.96
C ASP A 83 -10.09 -22.12 -21.18
N GLN A 84 -9.52 -22.13 -22.39
CA GLN A 84 -8.43 -21.21 -22.76
C GLN A 84 -8.88 -19.75 -22.66
N LYS A 85 -10.08 -19.41 -23.16
CA LYS A 85 -10.63 -18.05 -23.05
C LYS A 85 -10.86 -17.64 -21.60
N LYS A 86 -11.39 -18.53 -20.76
CA LYS A 86 -11.57 -18.27 -19.31
C LYS A 86 -10.24 -18.07 -18.58
N LEU A 87 -9.20 -18.81 -18.92
CA LEU A 87 -7.86 -18.62 -18.34
C LEU A 87 -7.23 -17.29 -18.75
N ILE A 88 -7.41 -16.87 -20.01
CA ILE A 88 -6.98 -15.56 -20.50
C ILE A 88 -7.77 -14.43 -19.82
N GLU A 89 -9.09 -14.57 -19.72
CA GLU A 89 -9.94 -13.61 -19.02
C GLU A 89 -9.62 -13.54 -17.53
N ALA A 90 -9.32 -14.66 -16.87
CA ALA A 90 -8.89 -14.68 -15.47
C ALA A 90 -7.56 -13.93 -15.28
N GLY A 91 -6.55 -14.19 -16.12
CA GLY A 91 -5.28 -13.46 -16.09
C GLY A 91 -5.44 -11.97 -16.40
N ALA A 92 -6.32 -11.61 -17.33
CA ALA A 92 -6.64 -10.23 -17.66
C ALA A 92 -7.41 -9.52 -16.53
N VAL A 93 -8.32 -10.21 -15.84
CA VAL A 93 -9.08 -9.67 -14.71
C VAL A 93 -8.15 -9.37 -13.53
N ASP A 94 -7.18 -10.24 -13.24
CA ASP A 94 -6.21 -9.98 -12.17
C ASP A 94 -5.28 -8.82 -12.53
N GLN A 95 -4.86 -8.71 -13.79
CA GLN A 95 -4.12 -7.54 -14.29
C GLN A 95 -4.94 -6.25 -14.22
N VAL A 96 -6.22 -6.27 -14.60
CA VAL A 96 -7.12 -5.12 -14.51
C VAL A 96 -7.35 -4.71 -13.06
N LYS A 97 -7.56 -5.67 -12.14
CA LYS A 97 -7.67 -5.38 -10.70
C LYS A 97 -6.40 -4.74 -10.14
N ALA A 98 -5.23 -5.24 -10.53
CA ALA A 98 -3.96 -4.68 -10.11
C ALA A 98 -3.77 -3.24 -10.64
N GLN A 99 -4.07 -3.00 -11.93
CA GLN A 99 -4.01 -1.67 -12.52
C GLN A 99 -5.02 -0.69 -11.89
N ILE A 100 -6.25 -1.14 -11.63
CA ILE A 100 -7.27 -0.34 -10.94
C ILE A 100 -6.81 0.02 -9.52
N THR A 101 -6.28 -0.95 -8.77
CA THR A 101 -5.77 -0.73 -7.41
C THR A 101 -4.61 0.26 -7.42
N GLN A 102 -3.67 0.12 -8.37
CA GLN A 102 -2.54 1.02 -8.52
C GLN A 102 -2.98 2.44 -8.91
N ALA A 103 -3.95 2.57 -9.82
CA ALA A 103 -4.50 3.86 -10.23
C ALA A 103 -5.23 4.55 -9.07
N PHE A 104 -6.04 3.81 -8.30
CA PHE A 104 -6.70 4.35 -7.11
C PHE A 104 -5.71 4.74 -6.01
N GLN A 105 -4.69 3.93 -5.77
CA GLN A 105 -3.65 4.28 -4.80
C GLN A 105 -2.92 5.57 -5.21
N SER A 106 -2.57 5.70 -6.50
CA SER A 106 -1.96 6.93 -7.01
C SER A 106 -2.87 8.15 -6.86
N GLN A 107 -4.18 8.01 -7.11
CA GLN A 107 -5.13 9.11 -6.91
C GLN A 107 -5.31 9.47 -5.43
N LEU A 108 -5.32 8.47 -4.54
CA LEU A 108 -5.40 8.69 -3.10
C LEU A 108 -4.15 9.40 -2.58
N ASP A 109 -2.97 8.98 -3.02
CA ASP A 109 -1.70 9.60 -2.62
C ASP A 109 -1.61 11.05 -3.14
N GLU A 110 -2.05 11.30 -4.38
CA GLU A 110 -2.11 12.64 -4.96
C GLU A 110 -3.12 13.53 -4.22
N ALA A 111 -4.32 13.02 -3.93
CA ALA A 111 -5.35 13.76 -3.20
C ALA A 111 -4.91 14.06 -1.75
N SER A 112 -4.30 13.08 -1.07
CA SER A 112 -3.74 13.25 0.27
C SER A 112 -2.62 14.29 0.28
N SER A 113 -1.70 14.21 -0.68
CA SER A 113 -0.61 15.20 -0.84
C SER A 113 -1.16 16.61 -1.08
N LYS A 114 -2.17 16.76 -1.96
CA LYS A 114 -2.85 18.04 -2.19
C LYS A 114 -3.55 18.55 -0.95
N ASN A 115 -4.26 17.70 -0.21
CA ASN A 115 -4.93 18.09 1.04
C ASN A 115 -3.92 18.56 2.08
N ASN A 116 -2.84 17.82 2.34
CA ASN A 116 -1.80 18.23 3.28
C ASN A 116 -1.16 19.56 2.87
N THR A 117 -0.95 19.77 1.56
CA THR A 117 -0.40 21.03 1.03
C THR A 117 -1.38 22.19 1.22
N LEU A 118 -2.66 21.98 0.92
CA LEU A 118 -3.71 22.99 1.10
C LEU A 118 -3.94 23.31 2.57
N GLU A 119 -3.92 22.32 3.46
CA GLU A 119 -4.01 22.51 4.91
C GLU A 119 -2.84 23.33 5.43
N ALA A 120 -1.61 23.02 5.01
CA ALA A 120 -0.42 23.80 5.39
C ALA A 120 -0.50 25.25 4.86
N GLN A 121 -0.96 25.44 3.63
CA GLN A 121 -1.17 26.78 3.05
C GLN A 121 -2.25 27.56 3.80
N LEU A 122 -3.38 26.92 4.09
CA LEU A 122 -4.50 27.52 4.81
C LEU A 122 -4.08 27.91 6.22
N TYR A 123 -3.35 27.03 6.91
CA TYR A 123 -2.77 27.31 8.21
C TYR A 123 -1.84 28.53 8.14
N GLN A 124 -0.90 28.55 7.18
CA GLN A 124 0.02 29.68 7.03
C GLN A 124 -0.70 31.00 6.72
N GLN A 125 -1.74 30.97 5.89
CA GLN A 125 -2.52 32.16 5.55
C GLN A 125 -3.41 32.63 6.70
N MET A 126 -4.19 31.74 7.30
CA MET A 126 -5.18 32.11 8.31
C MET A 126 -4.55 32.37 9.67
N ILE A 127 -3.59 31.55 10.10
CA ILE A 127 -2.98 31.65 11.43
C ILE A 127 -1.70 32.50 11.34
N GLY A 128 -0.82 32.24 10.38
CA GLY A 128 0.42 33.02 10.23
C GLY A 128 0.18 34.51 10.00
N SER A 129 -0.84 34.88 9.20
CA SER A 129 -1.23 36.29 9.03
C SER A 129 -1.68 36.95 10.33
N ARG A 130 -2.34 36.20 11.23
CA ARG A 130 -2.82 36.72 12.53
C ARG A 130 -1.65 36.97 13.48
N PHE A 131 -0.66 36.08 13.53
CA PHE A 131 0.58 36.33 14.28
C PHE A 131 1.29 37.61 13.80
N ASN A 132 1.39 37.83 12.49
CA ASN A 132 2.06 39.02 11.96
C ASN A 132 1.24 40.32 12.15
N SER A 133 -0.08 40.23 12.18
CA SER A 133 -0.98 41.40 12.30
C SER A 133 -1.39 41.73 13.75
N SER A 134 -1.22 40.80 14.69
CA SER A 134 -1.59 40.94 16.10
C SER A 134 -1.05 42.22 16.74
N THR A 135 -1.95 43.00 17.32
CA THR A 135 -1.58 44.18 18.13
C THR A 135 -1.03 43.74 19.48
N PHE A 136 -1.57 42.66 20.06
CA PHE A 136 -1.08 42.09 21.31
C PHE A 136 0.41 41.74 21.23
N ILE A 137 0.84 41.06 20.16
CA ILE A 137 2.26 40.71 19.94
C ILE A 137 3.11 41.99 19.83
N LYS A 138 2.68 42.96 19.01
CA LYS A 138 3.41 44.21 18.78
C LYS A 138 3.60 45.02 20.05
N ASP A 139 2.57 45.10 20.89
CA ASP A 139 2.54 46.01 22.03
C ASP A 139 3.10 45.36 23.29
N ASN A 140 2.81 44.07 23.53
CA ASN A 140 3.08 43.39 24.81
C ASN A 140 4.21 42.38 24.79
N LEU A 141 4.69 41.90 23.62
CA LEU A 141 5.75 40.89 23.55
C LEU A 141 7.11 41.48 23.19
N ALA A 142 8.16 41.00 23.87
CA ALA A 142 9.55 41.39 23.65
C ALA A 142 10.22 40.57 22.52
N ILE A 143 9.55 39.52 22.04
CA ILE A 143 10.05 38.62 21.00
C ILE A 143 9.31 38.83 19.66
N PRO A 144 9.97 38.62 18.50
CA PRO A 144 9.34 38.71 17.18
C PRO A 144 8.19 37.72 16.99
N ALA A 145 7.22 38.10 16.14
CA ALA A 145 6.03 37.30 15.83
C ALA A 145 6.34 35.88 15.33
N ASP A 146 7.42 35.70 14.58
CA ASP A 146 7.86 34.38 14.07
C ASP A 146 8.18 33.39 15.21
N LEU A 147 8.92 33.84 16.24
CA LEU A 147 9.23 33.00 17.40
C LEU A 147 7.99 32.69 18.24
N VAL A 148 7.05 33.64 18.33
CA VAL A 148 5.76 33.44 19.00
C VAL A 148 4.94 32.41 18.24
N GLN A 149 4.87 32.51 16.91
CA GLN A 149 4.18 31.55 16.06
C GLN A 149 4.81 30.15 16.16
N ALA A 150 6.14 30.04 16.19
CA ALA A 150 6.82 28.77 16.33
C ALA A 150 6.49 28.05 17.65
N ARG A 151 6.29 28.80 18.75
CA ARG A 151 5.95 28.21 20.06
C ARG A 151 4.48 28.00 20.30
N PHE A 152 3.65 28.98 19.95
CA PHE A 152 2.23 29.00 20.30
C PHE A 152 1.33 28.67 19.11
N GLY A 153 1.85 28.63 17.89
CA GLY A 153 1.06 28.34 16.69
C GLY A 153 0.34 27.00 16.74
N GLN A 154 0.99 25.96 17.28
CA GLN A 154 0.41 24.62 17.40
C GLN A 154 -0.88 24.56 18.24
N ALA A 155 -1.11 25.55 19.09
CA ALA A 155 -2.32 25.67 19.88
C ALA A 155 -3.51 26.23 19.07
N PHE A 156 -3.28 26.76 17.87
CA PHE A 156 -4.30 27.33 17.01
C PHE A 156 -4.68 26.36 15.89
N ASN A 157 -5.98 26.09 15.76
CA ASN A 157 -6.56 25.24 14.73
C ASN A 157 -7.63 26.01 13.95
N ILE A 158 -7.97 25.52 12.77
CA ILE A 158 -9.03 26.08 11.94
C ILE A 158 -10.23 25.16 12.03
N GLU A 159 -11.27 25.60 12.73
CA GLU A 159 -12.54 24.88 12.85
C GLU A 159 -13.64 25.69 12.18
N ALA A 160 -14.39 25.06 11.26
CA ALA A 160 -15.49 25.70 10.53
C ALA A 160 -15.11 27.07 9.90
N GLY A 161 -13.87 27.19 9.41
CA GLY A 161 -13.35 28.42 8.80
C GLY A 161 -12.98 29.54 9.78
N LYS A 162 -12.96 29.28 11.10
CA LYS A 162 -12.53 30.22 12.13
C LYS A 162 -11.29 29.68 12.86
N VAL A 163 -10.41 30.59 13.26
CA VAL A 163 -9.24 30.25 14.08
C VAL A 163 -9.71 30.07 15.53
N VAL A 164 -9.48 28.88 16.08
CA VAL A 164 -9.83 28.50 17.45
C VAL A 164 -8.55 28.05 18.15
N ALA A 165 -8.33 28.53 19.38
CA ALA A 165 -7.20 28.09 20.18
C ALA A 165 -7.59 26.99 21.17
N THR A 166 -6.65 26.09 21.44
CA THR A 166 -6.76 25.06 22.47
C THR A 166 -5.65 25.21 23.51
N ASP A 167 -5.96 24.94 24.77
CA ASP A 167 -4.96 24.89 25.84
C ASP A 167 -4.06 23.64 25.74
N ALA A 168 -3.10 23.50 26.65
CA ALA A 168 -2.20 22.35 26.70
C ALA A 168 -2.89 21.01 26.98
N ALA A 169 -4.14 21.03 27.48
CA ALA A 169 -4.97 19.86 27.71
C ALA A 169 -5.93 19.57 26.53
N GLY A 170 -5.91 20.39 25.48
CA GLY A 170 -6.76 20.26 24.30
C GLY A 170 -8.16 20.88 24.45
N ASN A 171 -8.43 21.64 25.51
CA ASN A 171 -9.71 22.33 25.67
C ASN A 171 -9.72 23.64 24.89
N LYS A 172 -10.87 24.00 24.32
CA LYS A 172 -11.02 25.28 23.60
C LYS A 172 -10.94 26.45 24.55
N VAL A 173 -10.23 27.50 24.11
CA VAL A 173 -10.09 28.74 24.87
C VAL A 173 -11.31 29.63 24.60
N PHE A 174 -12.04 29.98 25.66
CA PHE A 174 -13.21 30.86 25.60
C PHE A 174 -12.85 32.29 25.97
N SER A 175 -13.58 33.24 25.39
CA SER A 175 -13.39 34.66 25.69
C SER A 175 -13.81 34.97 27.12
N ARG A 176 -12.96 35.67 27.87
CA ARG A 176 -13.31 36.26 29.17
C ARG A 176 -14.14 37.53 28.97
N ARG A 177 -13.95 38.23 27.84
CA ARG A 177 -14.70 39.45 27.48
C ARG A 177 -16.10 39.14 26.95
N ARG A 178 -16.28 37.99 26.29
CA ARG A 178 -17.57 37.53 25.72
C ARG A 178 -17.90 36.11 26.19
N PRO A 179 -18.58 35.97 27.34
CA PRO A 179 -18.92 34.65 27.88
C PRO A 179 -19.73 33.82 26.87
N GLY A 180 -19.27 32.58 26.61
CA GLY A 180 -19.91 31.64 25.69
C GLY A 180 -19.39 31.68 24.25
N GLU A 181 -18.56 32.65 23.89
CA GLU A 181 -17.86 32.67 22.59
C GLU A 181 -16.42 32.17 22.71
N MET A 182 -15.88 31.60 21.63
CA MET A 182 -14.45 31.28 21.55
C MET A 182 -13.65 32.57 21.63
N ALA A 183 -12.49 32.51 22.30
CA ALA A 183 -11.60 33.65 22.39
C ALA A 183 -11.13 34.05 20.98
N GLU A 184 -11.11 35.37 20.72
CA GLU A 184 -10.46 35.90 19.53
C GLU A 184 -8.95 35.66 19.60
N PHE A 185 -8.27 35.68 18.45
CA PHE A 185 -6.85 35.30 18.34
C PHE A 185 -5.95 35.94 19.41
N ASP A 186 -6.06 37.26 19.62
CA ASP A 186 -5.20 37.97 20.58
C ASP A 186 -5.50 37.59 22.04
N GLU A 187 -6.78 37.44 22.39
CA GLU A 187 -7.19 37.03 23.75
C GLU A 187 -6.82 35.57 24.04
N ALA A 188 -6.95 34.71 23.02
CA ALA A 188 -6.50 33.33 23.10
C ALA A 188 -4.98 33.25 23.28
N LEU A 189 -4.22 34.05 22.53
CA LEU A 189 -2.77 34.10 22.64
C LEU A 189 -2.32 34.61 24.01
N GLU A 190 -2.98 35.65 24.53
CA GLU A 190 -2.78 36.18 25.88
C GLU A 190 -2.98 35.08 26.93
N TYR A 191 -4.10 34.34 26.85
CA TYR A 191 -4.40 33.22 27.75
C TYR A 191 -3.35 32.10 27.70
N LEU A 192 -2.83 31.76 26.52
CA LEU A 192 -1.80 30.74 26.35
C LEU A 192 -0.44 31.20 26.91
N ILE A 193 -0.11 32.47 26.74
CA ILE A 193 1.12 33.06 27.28
C ILE A 193 1.05 33.21 28.79
N GLU A 194 -0.11 33.56 29.35
CA GLU A 194 -0.32 33.64 30.80
C GLU A 194 0.02 32.33 31.54
N GLN A 195 -0.24 31.19 30.88
CA GLN A 195 0.05 29.85 31.38
C GLN A 195 1.49 29.38 31.11
N TYR A 196 2.25 30.11 30.31
CA TYR A 196 3.59 29.71 29.96
C TYR A 196 4.56 29.91 31.14
N PRO A 197 5.31 28.86 31.57
CA PRO A 197 6.19 28.96 32.75
C PRO A 197 7.25 30.06 32.66
N HIS A 198 7.69 30.43 31.46
CA HIS A 198 8.70 31.45 31.23
C HIS A 198 8.13 32.73 30.62
N LYS A 199 6.85 33.04 30.88
CA LYS A 199 6.17 34.20 30.30
C LYS A 199 6.88 35.54 30.54
N ASP A 200 7.51 35.71 31.70
CA ASP A 200 8.17 36.96 32.08
C ASP A 200 9.36 37.29 31.16
N HIS A 201 9.90 36.29 30.44
CA HIS A 201 11.00 36.49 29.49
C HIS A 201 10.51 36.86 28.08
N ILE A 202 9.24 36.62 27.77
CA ILE A 202 8.64 36.91 26.45
C ILE A 202 7.73 38.14 26.49
N LEU A 203 7.21 38.50 27.66
CA LEU A 203 6.48 39.74 27.88
C LEU A 203 7.46 40.91 27.94
N LYS A 204 7.09 42.05 27.37
CA LYS A 204 7.82 43.30 27.64
C LYS A 204 7.71 43.59 29.12
N ALA A 205 8.82 44.02 29.72
CA ALA A 205 8.80 44.51 31.09
C ALA A 205 7.70 45.56 31.21
N SER A 206 6.75 45.35 32.14
CA SER A 206 5.75 46.36 32.48
C SER A 206 6.50 47.66 32.69
N GLY A 207 6.14 48.70 31.95
CA GLY A 207 6.84 49.99 31.90
C GLY A 207 6.79 50.78 33.21
N HIS A 208 7.22 50.18 34.31
CA HIS A 208 7.86 50.91 35.39
C HIS A 208 9.14 51.49 34.80
N SER A 209 8.98 52.65 34.17
CA SER A 209 10.02 53.62 33.96
C SER A 209 10.75 53.79 35.29
N GLY A 210 11.86 53.07 35.47
CA GLY A 210 12.85 53.42 36.47
C GLY A 210 13.31 54.82 36.11
N GLY A 211 12.97 55.78 36.97
CA GLY A 211 13.12 57.20 36.67
C GLY A 211 14.52 57.58 36.22
N GLY A 212 14.59 58.24 35.07
CA GLY A 212 15.60 59.24 34.74
C GLY A 212 17.04 58.77 34.59
N SER A 213 17.40 58.27 33.42
CA SER A 213 18.73 58.53 32.86
C SER A 213 18.60 58.98 31.41
N GLN A 214 18.65 60.31 31.20
CA GLN A 214 18.91 60.86 29.88
C GLN A 214 20.30 60.38 29.43
N GLN A 215 20.35 59.78 28.26
CA GLN A 215 21.57 59.34 27.61
C GLN A 215 22.37 60.60 27.21
N THR A 216 23.33 61.00 28.03
CA THR A 216 24.21 62.13 27.68
C THR A 216 25.19 61.72 26.57
N GLN A 217 25.38 62.60 25.59
CA GLN A 217 26.25 62.48 24.41
C GLN A 217 27.77 62.42 24.71
N HIS A 218 28.18 61.79 25.81
CA HIS A 218 29.59 61.67 26.17
C HIS A 218 30.14 60.29 25.80
N PRO A 219 31.36 60.22 25.24
CA PRO A 219 32.00 58.95 24.93
C PRO A 219 32.14 58.06 26.17
N LEU A 220 31.98 56.74 25.96
CA LEU A 220 32.06 55.72 27.02
C LEU A 220 33.33 55.89 27.86
N GLY A 221 33.17 56.02 29.17
CA GLY A 221 34.28 56.11 30.14
C GLY A 221 34.63 57.52 30.62
N GLN A 222 34.00 58.58 30.08
CA GLN A 222 34.19 59.93 30.61
C GLN A 222 33.33 60.13 31.88
N LYS A 223 33.98 60.45 33.00
CA LYS A 223 33.27 60.81 34.24
C LYS A 223 32.60 62.17 34.04
N THR A 224 31.29 62.23 34.18
CA THR A 224 30.51 63.47 34.14
C THR A 224 29.95 63.79 35.52
N LEU A 225 29.81 65.08 35.82
CA LEU A 225 29.24 65.56 37.08
C LEU A 225 28.29 66.71 36.79
N LYS A 226 27.09 66.68 37.39
CA LYS A 226 26.11 67.76 37.22
C LYS A 226 26.64 69.07 37.81
N ARG A 227 26.29 70.20 37.20
CA ARG A 227 26.75 71.54 37.62
C ARG A 227 26.31 71.85 39.05
N SER A 228 25.07 71.50 39.38
CA SER A 228 24.56 71.61 40.76
C SER A 228 25.37 70.80 41.78
N ALA A 229 25.88 69.64 41.37
CA ALA A 229 26.73 68.81 42.23
C ALA A 229 28.16 69.37 42.31
N PHE A 230 28.68 69.98 41.24
CA PHE A 230 29.99 70.64 41.24
C PHE A 230 29.99 71.87 42.16
N ASP A 231 28.93 72.66 42.09
CA ASP A 231 28.82 73.90 42.86
C ASP A 231 28.70 73.64 44.36
N ALA A 232 28.14 72.50 44.75
CA ALA A 232 28.03 72.03 46.12
C ALA A 232 29.33 71.47 46.73
N LEU A 233 30.38 71.24 45.92
CA LEU A 233 31.68 70.79 46.43
C LEU A 233 32.41 71.92 47.17
N ASP A 234 33.28 71.57 48.11
CA ASP A 234 34.22 72.53 48.70
C ASP A 234 35.35 72.89 47.71
N SER A 235 36.07 73.97 47.98
CA SER A 235 37.11 74.50 47.07
C SER A 235 38.20 73.47 46.73
N GLY A 236 38.50 72.55 47.67
CA GLY A 236 39.47 71.48 47.47
C GLY A 236 38.96 70.41 46.49
N ASN A 237 37.73 69.94 46.66
CA ASN A 237 37.17 68.93 45.77
C ASN A 237 36.79 69.49 44.40
N LYS A 238 36.46 70.78 44.28
CA LYS A 238 36.32 71.44 42.97
C LYS A 238 37.60 71.39 42.15
N GLN A 239 38.75 71.66 42.78
CA GLN A 239 40.05 71.56 42.09
C GLN A 239 40.43 70.11 41.75
N ALA A 240 40.10 69.15 42.62
CA ALA A 240 40.32 67.73 42.33
C ALA A 240 39.48 67.27 41.12
N ALA A 241 38.21 67.63 41.07
CA ALA A 241 37.31 67.26 39.96
C ALA A 241 37.77 67.85 38.61
N LEU A 242 38.30 69.08 38.60
CA LEU A 242 38.89 69.70 37.41
C LEU A 242 40.21 69.04 36.99
N LYS A 243 41.05 68.61 37.95
CA LYS A 243 42.29 67.87 37.67
C LYS A 243 42.03 66.46 37.13
N ASP A 244 40.96 65.81 37.59
CA ASP A 244 40.55 64.47 37.16
C ASP A 244 39.88 64.45 35.78
N GLY A 245 39.77 65.60 35.11
CA GLY A 245 39.22 65.70 33.75
C GLY A 245 37.72 65.41 33.67
N ILE A 246 36.98 65.62 34.77
CA ILE A 246 35.54 65.40 34.82
C ILE A 246 34.81 66.44 33.97
N SER A 247 33.90 66.01 33.10
CA SER A 247 33.08 66.92 32.31
C SER A 247 31.87 67.41 33.12
N ILE A 248 31.74 68.72 33.27
CA ILE A 248 30.62 69.32 34.02
C ILE A 248 29.44 69.49 33.07
N VAL A 249 28.39 68.71 33.30
CA VAL A 249 27.13 68.74 32.56
C VAL A 249 26.08 69.52 33.37
N ASP A 250 25.07 70.07 32.72
CA ASP A 250 24.02 70.84 33.41
C ASP A 250 23.08 69.91 34.23
#